data_AF-A0A9P1I844-F1
#
_entry.id   AF-A0A9P1I844-F1
#
_cell.length_a   1.000
_cell.length_b   1.000
_cell.length_c   1.000
_cell.angle_alpha   90.00
_cell.angle_beta   90.00
_cell.angle_gamma   90.00
#
_symmetry.space_group_name_H-M   'P 1'
#
loop_
_entity.id
_entity.type
_entity.pdbx_description
1 polymer ?
#
loop_
_entity_poly.entity_id
_entity_poly.type
_entity_poly.pdbx_seq_one_letter_code
_entity_poly.pdbx_strand_id
1 'polypeptide(L)'
;MQLVKPVPQNRLSLISAFAYPDFIAVTTTLTRAKHVGAPIFCRFFDENRIELPRTRFKSVIFPIAAVRCPKIAGGAKFVSLSLTPEASADSPEELGLTPIPLISREFPQIPHELGVCSGQFYGREPKWMEVIEHVEHHRMLGATQFYFTILEASEYDRRIFTYYNGLGLSETTDVLLEFDPSARFHEIQMNECYYRSRHHSKWVLNIDQDERFVFNNKNISVLKFLRTLGPSFGEITVPVSRTVKYQSNPQTYVNPEQMLRELHFLRYRNRTNFSWNTQKGFFDPLKVHALFFHFAFLRDPECRVYFFSRHIAHIRHYRIADEKWLKNSTILEREELDGEYVAEMRRRVLAVIRNVYTHRVTQKQDIDKDRSALKTYIHPNFVFQDCIVNITRDEFMIQLIANPADSMKMRLKYTDYQVAYIRHHSFVTEFDVAQNEVVDSSTYAALRQIGDKFSIIFGKTNGCQKS
;
A
#
# COMPACT_ATOMS: atom_id res chain seq x y z
N MET A 1 -3.75 -31.97 21.84
CA MET A 1 -3.36 -30.72 21.14
C MET A 1 -3.16 -31.09 19.68
N GLN A 2 -4.19 -30.93 18.85
CA GLN A 2 -4.06 -31.18 17.42
C GLN A 2 -3.42 -29.92 16.79
N LEU A 3 -2.29 -30.11 16.13
CA LEU A 3 -1.65 -29.09 15.30
C LEU A 3 -2.67 -28.56 14.31
N VAL A 4 -3.16 -27.33 14.52
CA VAL A 4 -3.91 -26.60 13.50
C VAL A 4 -2.94 -26.42 12.34
N LYS A 5 -3.20 -27.11 11.22
CA LYS A 5 -2.39 -26.97 10.02
C LYS A 5 -2.43 -25.50 9.59
N PRO A 6 -1.29 -24.87 9.24
CA PRO A 6 -1.29 -23.54 8.66
C PRO A 6 -2.17 -23.53 7.41
N VAL A 7 -2.97 -22.46 7.24
CA VAL A 7 -3.72 -22.20 6.01
C VAL A 7 -2.74 -22.21 4.83
N PRO A 8 -3.05 -22.89 3.71
CA PRO A 8 -2.09 -23.03 2.63
C PRO A 8 -1.63 -21.67 2.10
N GLN A 9 -0.31 -21.48 2.12
CA GLN A 9 0.45 -20.30 1.69
C GLN A 9 0.40 -20.07 0.15
N ASN A 10 -0.68 -20.52 -0.51
CA ASN A 10 -0.90 -20.60 -1.96
C ASN A 10 -2.28 -20.10 -2.40
N ARG A 11 -3.15 -19.58 -1.51
CA ARG A 11 -4.49 -19.14 -1.92
C ARG A 11 -4.42 -17.80 -2.66
N LEU A 12 -4.88 -17.80 -3.91
CA LEU A 12 -5.00 -16.60 -4.72
C LEU A 12 -6.06 -15.67 -4.12
N SER A 13 -5.67 -14.45 -3.75
CA SER A 13 -6.58 -13.38 -3.37
C SER A 13 -6.27 -12.13 -4.17
N LEU A 14 -7.31 -11.42 -4.60
CA LEU A 14 -7.20 -10.20 -5.38
C LEU A 14 -7.15 -8.99 -4.45
N ILE A 15 -6.32 -8.01 -4.78
CA ILE A 15 -6.12 -6.80 -3.97
C ILE A 15 -6.76 -5.60 -4.67
N SER A 16 -6.35 -5.31 -5.91
CA SER A 16 -6.89 -4.22 -6.71
C SER A 16 -6.80 -4.53 -8.20
N ALA A 17 -7.65 -3.86 -8.98
CA ALA A 17 -7.66 -3.95 -10.43
C ALA A 17 -7.68 -2.56 -11.05
N PHE A 18 -6.67 -2.24 -11.85
CA PHE A 18 -6.48 -0.93 -12.48
C PHE A 18 -6.68 -1.03 -13.98
N ALA A 19 -7.64 -0.28 -14.52
CA ALA A 19 -7.90 -0.22 -15.96
C ALA A 19 -7.17 0.98 -16.58
N TYR A 20 -6.23 0.70 -17.47
CA TYR A 20 -5.48 1.67 -18.27
C TYR A 20 -6.03 1.76 -19.70
N PRO A 21 -5.56 2.70 -20.53
CA PRO A 21 -5.96 2.80 -21.93
C PRO A 21 -5.80 1.48 -22.72
N ASP A 22 -4.76 0.70 -22.43
CA ASP A 22 -4.29 -0.44 -23.22
C ASP A 22 -4.41 -1.81 -22.51
N PHE A 23 -4.43 -1.85 -21.18
CA PHE A 23 -4.57 -3.11 -20.42
C PHE A 23 -5.23 -2.90 -19.06
N ILE A 24 -5.50 -4.01 -18.37
CA ILE A 24 -5.92 -4.04 -16.97
C ILE A 24 -4.80 -4.69 -16.15
N ALA A 25 -4.37 -4.06 -15.05
CA ALA A 25 -3.48 -4.69 -14.08
C ALA A 25 -4.29 -5.20 -12.89
N VAL A 26 -4.07 -6.45 -12.49
CA VAL A 26 -4.66 -7.03 -11.28
C VAL A 26 -3.55 -7.37 -10.31
N THR A 27 -3.59 -6.79 -9.11
CA THR A 27 -2.65 -7.09 -8.02
C THR A 27 -3.23 -8.16 -7.10
N THR A 28 -2.36 -8.99 -6.55
CA THR A 28 -2.73 -10.23 -5.86
C THR A 28 -1.84 -10.50 -4.65
N THR A 29 -2.22 -11.46 -3.82
CA THR A 29 -1.40 -11.94 -2.70
C THR A 29 -0.32 -12.96 -3.11
N LEU A 30 -0.19 -13.29 -4.41
CA LEU A 30 0.76 -14.29 -4.90
C LEU A 30 2.19 -13.74 -5.00
N THR A 31 2.92 -13.80 -3.90
CA THR A 31 4.27 -13.21 -3.78
C THR A 31 5.44 -14.16 -3.98
N ARG A 32 5.19 -15.47 -4.13
CA ARG A 32 6.25 -16.47 -4.28
C ARG A 32 6.83 -16.44 -5.69
N ALA A 33 8.16 -16.46 -5.80
CA ALA A 33 8.88 -16.46 -7.07
C ALA A 33 8.46 -17.62 -8.01
N LYS A 34 8.13 -18.79 -7.46
CA LYS A 34 7.64 -19.95 -8.23
C LYS A 34 6.37 -19.68 -9.05
N HIS A 35 5.60 -18.64 -8.69
CA HIS A 35 4.39 -18.26 -9.42
C HIS A 35 4.69 -17.33 -10.60
N VAL A 36 5.85 -16.66 -10.63
CA VAL A 36 6.20 -15.76 -11.73
C VAL A 36 6.29 -16.57 -13.03
N GLY A 37 5.62 -16.10 -14.07
CA GLY A 37 5.50 -16.81 -15.35
C GLY A 37 4.50 -17.97 -15.35
N ALA A 38 3.91 -18.33 -14.20
CA ALA A 38 2.87 -19.35 -14.15
C ALA A 38 1.60 -18.84 -14.89
N PRO A 39 0.89 -19.73 -15.61
CA PRO A 39 -0.33 -19.36 -16.30
C PRO A 39 -1.43 -18.98 -15.31
N ILE A 40 -2.21 -17.97 -15.67
CA ILE A 40 -3.38 -17.52 -14.93
C ILE A 40 -4.42 -16.96 -15.91
N PHE A 41 -5.71 -17.06 -15.59
CA PHE A 41 -6.79 -16.70 -16.52
C PHE A 41 -7.54 -15.48 -16.02
N CYS A 42 -7.60 -14.44 -16.84
CA CYS A 42 -8.40 -13.25 -16.62
C CYS A 42 -9.86 -13.52 -16.99
N ARG A 43 -10.77 -13.12 -16.10
CA ARG A 43 -12.22 -13.26 -16.26
C ARG A 43 -12.88 -11.91 -16.04
N PHE A 44 -13.83 -11.55 -16.88
CA PHE A 44 -14.41 -10.21 -16.90
C PHE A 44 -15.91 -10.30 -16.67
N PHE A 45 -16.45 -9.32 -15.96
CA PHE A 45 -17.85 -9.32 -15.54
C PHE A 45 -18.49 -7.96 -15.79
N ASP A 46 -19.77 -7.98 -16.07
CA ASP A 46 -20.60 -6.78 -16.23
C ASP A 46 -20.96 -6.13 -14.88
N GLU A 47 -21.80 -5.10 -14.91
CA GLU A 47 -22.29 -4.40 -13.72
C GLU A 47 -23.09 -5.28 -12.75
N ASN A 48 -23.70 -6.36 -13.25
CA ASN A 48 -24.48 -7.33 -12.48
C ASN A 48 -23.61 -8.49 -11.96
N ARG A 49 -22.29 -8.40 -12.14
CA ARG A 49 -21.30 -9.44 -11.79
C ARG A 49 -21.54 -10.76 -12.54
N ILE A 50 -22.10 -10.68 -13.74
CA ILE A 50 -22.26 -11.82 -14.64
C ILE A 50 -21.02 -11.89 -15.54
N GLU A 51 -20.42 -13.09 -15.64
CA GLU A 51 -19.23 -13.28 -16.48
C GLU A 51 -19.58 -13.02 -17.94
N LEU A 52 -18.79 -12.17 -18.59
CA LEU A 52 -18.94 -11.87 -20.01
C LEU A 52 -18.57 -13.12 -20.84
N PRO A 53 -19.43 -13.55 -21.76
CA PRO A 53 -19.17 -14.75 -22.54
C PRO A 53 -17.95 -14.57 -23.46
N ARG A 54 -17.13 -15.61 -23.57
CA ARG A 54 -15.95 -15.66 -24.48
C ARG A 54 -14.88 -14.58 -24.21
N THR A 55 -14.83 -14.02 -23.00
CA THR A 55 -13.79 -13.04 -22.61
C THR A 55 -12.68 -13.64 -21.74
N ARG A 56 -12.65 -14.96 -21.54
CA ARG A 56 -11.58 -15.61 -20.76
C ARG A 56 -10.26 -15.49 -21.51
N PHE A 57 -9.24 -14.98 -20.84
CA PHE A 57 -7.94 -14.74 -21.46
C PHE A 57 -6.80 -15.33 -20.62
N LYS A 58 -5.93 -16.13 -21.24
CA LYS A 58 -4.74 -16.66 -20.59
C LYS A 58 -3.66 -15.60 -20.51
N SER A 59 -3.21 -15.32 -19.30
CA SER A 59 -2.09 -14.44 -18.98
C SER A 59 -1.05 -15.18 -18.13
N VAL A 60 -0.10 -14.43 -17.59
CA VAL A 60 0.92 -14.89 -16.66
C VAL A 60 1.02 -13.94 -15.48
N ILE A 61 1.47 -14.47 -14.34
CA ILE A 61 1.83 -13.64 -13.19
C ILE A 61 3.17 -12.97 -13.50
N PHE A 62 3.12 -11.67 -13.77
CA PHE A 62 4.30 -10.85 -14.01
C PHE A 62 4.01 -9.35 -13.79
N PRO A 63 4.85 -8.63 -13.03
CA PRO A 63 5.92 -9.13 -12.15
C PRO A 63 5.34 -9.91 -10.95
N ILE A 64 6.11 -10.10 -9.87
CA ILE A 64 5.60 -10.73 -8.64
C ILE A 64 4.29 -10.05 -8.20
N ALA A 65 3.32 -10.84 -7.74
CA ALA A 65 2.03 -10.36 -7.22
C ALA A 65 1.14 -9.57 -8.20
N ALA A 66 1.43 -9.58 -9.51
CA ALA A 66 0.64 -8.85 -10.50
C ALA A 66 0.33 -9.65 -11.76
N VAL A 67 -0.79 -9.34 -12.40
CA VAL A 67 -1.25 -9.95 -13.66
C VAL A 67 -1.70 -8.85 -14.60
N ARG A 68 -1.26 -8.92 -15.86
CA ARG A 68 -1.77 -8.04 -16.92
C ARG A 68 -2.84 -8.76 -17.74
N CYS A 69 -4.04 -8.21 -17.74
CA CYS A 69 -5.19 -8.68 -18.49
C CYS A 69 -5.43 -7.75 -19.69
N PRO A 70 -5.96 -8.25 -20.82
CA PRO A 70 -6.33 -7.39 -21.93
C PRO A 70 -7.49 -6.47 -21.52
N LYS A 71 -7.51 -5.27 -22.07
CA LYS A 71 -8.68 -4.42 -22.00
C LYS A 71 -9.76 -4.95 -22.94
N ILE A 72 -10.98 -5.13 -22.44
CA ILE A 72 -12.11 -5.64 -23.22
C ILE A 72 -13.02 -4.48 -23.63
N ALA A 73 -13.37 -4.38 -24.91
CA ALA A 73 -14.23 -3.33 -25.47
C ALA A 73 -15.71 -3.39 -25.01
N GLY A 74 -16.07 -4.38 -24.18
CA GLY A 74 -17.46 -4.76 -23.84
C GLY A 74 -17.98 -4.28 -22.48
N GLY A 75 -17.45 -3.19 -21.93
CA GLY A 75 -18.04 -2.56 -20.74
C GLY A 75 -17.86 -3.30 -19.41
N ALA A 76 -16.85 -4.18 -19.32
CA ALA A 76 -16.50 -4.87 -18.06
C ALA A 76 -16.38 -3.87 -16.90
N LYS A 77 -17.01 -4.19 -15.76
CA LYS A 77 -16.97 -3.40 -14.52
C LYS A 77 -16.16 -4.08 -13.44
N PHE A 78 -16.04 -5.41 -13.50
CA PHE A 78 -15.27 -6.20 -12.56
C PHE A 78 -14.36 -7.18 -13.30
N VAL A 79 -13.30 -7.59 -12.61
CA VAL A 79 -12.37 -8.61 -13.07
C VAL A 79 -12.14 -9.62 -11.95
N SER A 80 -11.88 -10.86 -12.35
CA SER A 80 -11.41 -11.92 -11.49
C SER A 80 -10.25 -12.67 -12.16
N LEU A 81 -9.53 -13.45 -11.36
CA LEU A 81 -8.52 -14.39 -11.84
C LEU A 81 -8.86 -15.83 -11.46
N SER A 82 -8.46 -16.79 -12.28
CA SER A 82 -8.50 -18.23 -11.97
C SER A 82 -7.19 -18.92 -12.36
N LEU A 83 -6.83 -19.97 -11.61
CA LEU A 83 -5.61 -20.75 -11.88
C LEU A 83 -5.81 -21.71 -13.07
N THR A 84 -7.03 -22.14 -13.32
CA THR A 84 -7.43 -23.02 -14.44
C THR A 84 -8.51 -22.34 -15.31
N PRO A 85 -8.65 -22.73 -16.59
CA PRO A 85 -9.71 -22.23 -17.45
C PRO A 85 -11.11 -22.72 -17.06
N GLU A 86 -11.19 -23.90 -16.43
CA GLU A 86 -12.42 -24.58 -16.03
C GLU A 86 -12.89 -24.22 -14.61
N ALA A 87 -12.09 -23.48 -13.84
CA ALA A 87 -12.38 -23.14 -12.46
C ALA A 87 -13.82 -22.60 -12.29
N SER A 88 -14.65 -23.29 -11.50
CA SER A 88 -16.03 -22.91 -11.20
C SER A 88 -16.15 -22.46 -9.75
N ALA A 89 -17.27 -21.82 -9.37
CA ALA A 89 -17.56 -21.45 -7.98
C ALA A 89 -17.42 -22.60 -6.97
N ASP A 90 -17.51 -23.85 -7.46
CA ASP A 90 -17.45 -25.07 -6.67
C ASP A 90 -16.02 -25.59 -6.42
N SER A 91 -14.98 -24.94 -6.98
CA SER A 91 -13.56 -25.28 -6.76
C SER A 91 -12.76 -24.18 -6.01
N PRO A 92 -13.08 -23.82 -4.75
CA PRO A 92 -12.55 -22.62 -4.05
C PRO A 92 -11.02 -22.47 -4.00
N GLU A 93 -10.27 -23.57 -4.14
CA GLU A 93 -8.81 -23.59 -4.15
C GLU A 93 -8.22 -23.04 -5.47
N GLU A 94 -8.98 -23.04 -6.56
CA GLU A 94 -8.57 -22.59 -7.90
C GLU A 94 -8.99 -21.14 -8.21
N LEU A 95 -9.64 -20.49 -7.24
CA LEU A 95 -10.43 -19.29 -7.44
C LEU A 95 -9.90 -18.10 -6.65
N GLY A 96 -9.58 -17.02 -7.36
CA GLY A 96 -9.66 -15.67 -6.83
C GLY A 96 -11.03 -15.06 -7.08
N LEU A 97 -12.11 -15.86 -7.02
CA LEU A 97 -13.31 -15.64 -7.83
C LEU A 97 -14.11 -14.38 -7.57
N THR A 98 -14.06 -13.82 -6.37
CA THR A 98 -14.90 -12.67 -6.04
C THR A 98 -14.49 -11.52 -6.96
N PRO A 99 -15.31 -11.14 -7.97
CA PRO A 99 -14.89 -10.15 -8.94
C PRO A 99 -14.71 -8.82 -8.21
N ILE A 100 -13.55 -8.21 -8.41
CA ILE A 100 -13.22 -6.91 -7.83
C ILE A 100 -13.45 -5.80 -8.85
N PRO A 101 -13.89 -4.61 -8.42
CA PRO A 101 -14.20 -3.52 -9.33
C PRO A 101 -12.95 -3.00 -10.03
N LEU A 102 -13.11 -2.57 -11.27
CA LEU A 102 -12.06 -1.90 -12.02
C LEU A 102 -11.95 -0.44 -11.61
N ILE A 103 -10.75 -0.04 -11.18
CA ILE A 103 -10.37 1.33 -10.88
C ILE A 103 -9.82 1.95 -12.16
N SER A 104 -10.52 2.94 -12.71
CA SER A 104 -10.03 3.64 -13.90
C SER A 104 -8.75 4.42 -13.59
N ARG A 105 -7.74 4.25 -14.44
CA ARG A 105 -6.51 5.04 -14.50
C ARG A 105 -6.38 5.75 -15.84
N GLU A 106 -7.52 6.06 -16.45
CA GLU A 106 -7.63 6.86 -17.66
C GLU A 106 -7.85 8.31 -17.28
N PHE A 107 -6.79 9.10 -17.37
CA PHE A 107 -6.84 10.54 -17.13
C PHE A 107 -6.52 11.29 -18.43
N PRO A 108 -7.25 12.38 -18.75
CA PRO A 108 -6.91 13.22 -19.91
C PRO A 108 -5.47 13.77 -19.85
N GLN A 109 -4.99 14.02 -18.63
CA GLN A 109 -3.64 14.42 -18.30
C GLN A 109 -3.25 13.83 -16.95
N ILE A 110 -1.95 13.60 -16.72
CA ILE A 110 -1.46 13.07 -15.45
C ILE A 110 -1.78 14.07 -14.32
N PRO A 111 -2.60 13.71 -13.32
CA PRO A 111 -3.08 14.66 -12.31
C PRO A 111 -2.00 15.17 -11.35
N HIS A 112 -1.03 14.31 -11.01
CA HIS A 112 0.00 14.63 -10.02
C HIS A 112 1.38 14.67 -10.65
N GLU A 113 2.15 15.72 -10.38
CA GLU A 113 3.54 15.75 -10.84
C GLU A 113 4.45 14.88 -9.97
N LEU A 114 4.21 14.88 -8.65
CA LEU A 114 4.93 14.06 -7.68
C LEU A 114 3.94 13.35 -6.76
N GLY A 115 3.99 12.02 -6.80
CA GLY A 115 3.36 11.12 -5.85
C GLY A 115 4.40 10.42 -4.95
N VAL A 116 3.94 9.79 -3.87
CA VAL A 116 4.79 9.05 -2.92
C VAL A 116 4.22 7.66 -2.69
N CYS A 117 5.02 6.64 -3.02
CA CYS A 117 4.79 5.28 -2.56
C CYS A 117 5.37 5.13 -1.17
N SER A 118 4.50 5.08 -0.17
CA SER A 118 4.92 4.84 1.20
C SER A 118 5.07 3.34 1.45
N GLY A 119 6.15 2.95 2.13
CA GLY A 119 6.34 1.59 2.63
C GLY A 119 5.13 1.08 3.44
N GLN A 120 5.01 -0.24 3.56
CA GLN A 120 3.80 -0.84 4.13
C GLN A 120 3.54 -0.42 5.58
N PHE A 121 2.26 -0.28 5.93
CA PHE A 121 1.82 0.00 7.28
C PHE A 121 1.47 -1.32 8.00
N TYR A 122 2.27 -1.68 9.02
CA TYR A 122 2.11 -2.92 9.79
C TYR A 122 2.82 -2.86 11.14
N GLY A 123 2.55 -3.83 12.00
CA GLY A 123 3.21 -3.98 13.29
C GLY A 123 2.52 -3.23 14.42
N ARG A 124 2.95 -3.52 15.65
CA ARG A 124 2.27 -3.07 16.87
C ARG A 124 2.67 -1.67 17.34
N GLU A 125 3.79 -1.14 16.88
CA GLU A 125 4.21 0.23 17.24
C GLU A 125 3.26 1.24 16.58
N PRO A 126 2.65 2.17 17.35
CA PRO A 126 1.83 3.23 16.77
C PRO A 126 2.65 4.11 15.84
N LYS A 127 2.10 4.44 14.67
CA LYS A 127 2.82 5.18 13.61
C LYS A 127 2.08 6.42 13.14
N TRP A 128 0.93 6.74 13.73
CA TRP A 128 0.12 7.91 13.41
C TRP A 128 0.93 9.21 13.26
N MET A 129 1.87 9.50 14.17
CA MET A 129 2.70 10.71 14.09
C MET A 129 3.71 10.63 12.95
N GLU A 130 4.32 9.45 12.77
CA GLU A 130 5.28 9.22 11.70
C GLU A 130 4.62 9.40 10.33
N VAL A 131 3.38 8.95 10.16
CA VAL A 131 2.59 9.17 8.95
C VAL A 131 2.28 10.65 8.73
N ILE A 132 1.88 11.39 9.78
CA ILE A 132 1.62 12.84 9.66
C ILE A 132 2.89 13.56 9.21
N GLU A 133 4.01 13.31 9.88
CA GLU A 133 5.29 13.94 9.54
C GLU A 133 5.76 13.52 8.14
N HIS A 134 5.60 12.24 7.77
CA HIS A 134 5.92 11.73 6.44
C HIS A 134 5.13 12.47 5.35
N VAL A 135 3.82 12.61 5.51
CA VAL A 135 2.98 13.29 4.54
C VAL A 135 3.34 14.76 4.45
N GLU A 136 3.36 15.47 5.58
CA GLU A 136 3.61 16.92 5.56
C GLU A 136 5.03 17.27 5.10
N HIS A 137 6.04 16.43 5.42
CA HIS A 137 7.41 16.58 4.90
C HIS A 137 7.43 16.57 3.37
N HIS A 138 6.85 15.54 2.77
CA HIS A 138 6.92 15.38 1.32
C HIS A 138 5.98 16.37 0.60
N ARG A 139 4.90 16.83 1.23
CA ARG A 139 4.08 17.93 0.71
C ARG A 139 4.87 19.24 0.62
N MET A 140 5.73 19.54 1.60
CA MET A 140 6.62 20.70 1.52
C MET A 140 7.62 20.61 0.36
N LEU A 141 7.94 19.38 -0.09
CA LEU A 141 8.78 19.13 -1.26
C LEU A 141 8.01 19.14 -2.60
N GLY A 142 6.69 19.32 -2.54
CA GLY A 142 5.81 19.39 -3.72
C GLY A 142 5.06 18.09 -4.05
N ALA A 143 5.09 17.08 -3.17
CA ALA A 143 4.24 15.90 -3.34
C ALA A 143 2.76 16.28 -3.16
N THR A 144 1.91 15.73 -4.01
CA THR A 144 0.47 16.02 -4.02
C THR A 144 -0.41 14.78 -3.83
N GLN A 145 0.18 13.58 -3.89
CA GLN A 145 -0.52 12.32 -3.72
C GLN A 145 0.33 11.32 -2.96
N PHE A 146 -0.31 10.56 -2.06
CA PHE A 146 0.31 9.50 -1.28
C PHE A 146 -0.42 8.18 -1.50
N TYR A 147 0.34 7.09 -1.57
CA TYR A 147 -0.19 5.76 -1.77
C TYR A 147 0.26 4.89 -0.60
N PHE A 148 -0.70 4.42 0.19
CA PHE A 148 -0.44 3.59 1.36
C PHE A 148 -0.98 2.18 1.14
N THR A 149 -0.17 1.19 1.49
CA THR A 149 -0.61 -0.21 1.60
C THR A 149 -0.66 -0.56 3.08
N ILE A 150 -1.85 -0.86 3.59
CA ILE A 150 -2.13 -1.12 5.00
C ILE A 150 -2.32 -2.62 5.18
N LEU A 151 -1.44 -3.25 5.96
CA LEU A 151 -1.56 -4.65 6.35
C LEU A 151 -2.25 -4.77 7.72
N GLU A 152 -1.86 -3.90 8.65
CA GLU A 152 -2.40 -3.87 10.01
C GLU A 152 -2.32 -2.44 10.54
N ALA A 153 -3.45 -1.87 10.97
CA ALA A 153 -3.51 -0.55 11.57
C ALA A 153 -4.53 -0.51 12.72
N SER A 154 -4.14 0.11 13.84
CA SER A 154 -5.04 0.36 14.96
C SER A 154 -6.15 1.34 14.56
N GLU A 155 -7.25 1.37 15.31
CA GLU A 155 -8.31 2.39 15.10
C GLU A 155 -7.71 3.81 15.20
N TYR A 156 -6.75 4.01 16.09
CA TYR A 156 -6.12 5.31 16.30
C TYR A 156 -5.28 5.76 15.09
N ASP A 157 -4.52 4.84 14.48
CA ASP A 157 -3.77 5.11 13.25
C ASP A 157 -4.71 5.25 12.03
N ARG A 158 -5.85 4.54 12.01
CA ARG A 158 -6.82 4.65 10.89
C ARG A 158 -7.45 6.04 10.75
N ARG A 159 -7.50 6.83 11.83
CA ARG A 159 -8.03 8.21 11.80
C ARG A 159 -7.23 9.12 10.87
N ILE A 160 -5.91 8.98 10.86
CA ILE A 160 -5.01 9.77 10.02
C ILE A 160 -5.20 9.41 8.53
N PHE A 161 -5.28 8.12 8.21
CA PHE A 161 -5.56 7.67 6.85
C PHE A 161 -6.92 8.15 6.34
N THR A 162 -7.96 8.06 7.18
CA THR A 162 -9.30 8.58 6.86
C THR A 162 -9.27 10.07 6.58
N TYR A 163 -8.53 10.84 7.39
CA TYR A 163 -8.38 12.28 7.21
C TYR A 163 -7.72 12.63 5.87
N TYR A 164 -6.56 12.04 5.52
CA TYR A 164 -5.91 12.37 4.24
C TYR A 164 -6.65 11.82 3.02
N ASN A 165 -7.32 10.68 3.14
CA ASN A 165 -8.22 10.17 2.09
C ASN A 165 -9.38 11.15 1.85
N GLY A 166 -9.99 11.66 2.93
CA GLY A 166 -11.08 12.64 2.84
C GLY A 166 -10.66 13.99 2.23
N LEU A 167 -9.37 14.33 2.29
CA LEU A 167 -8.80 15.49 1.60
C LEU A 167 -8.41 15.20 0.14
N GLY A 168 -8.52 13.96 -0.33
CA GLY A 168 -8.04 13.55 -1.64
C GLY A 168 -6.51 13.62 -1.78
N LEU A 169 -5.77 13.56 -0.65
CA LEU A 169 -4.30 13.61 -0.63
C LEU A 169 -3.69 12.21 -0.60
N SER A 170 -4.46 11.18 -0.26
CA SER A 170 -3.99 9.81 -0.22
C SER A 170 -5.00 8.82 -0.78
N GLU A 171 -4.47 7.70 -1.27
CA GLU A 171 -5.22 6.48 -1.54
C GLU A 171 -4.64 5.35 -0.67
N THR A 172 -5.50 4.61 0.01
CA THR A 172 -5.13 3.48 0.87
C THR A 172 -5.60 2.17 0.29
N THR A 173 -4.77 1.15 0.39
CA THR A 173 -5.11 -0.23 0.04
C THR A 173 -5.00 -1.10 1.28
N ASP A 174 -6.13 -1.57 1.80
CA ASP A 174 -6.15 -2.56 2.86
C ASP A 174 -5.89 -3.96 2.27
N VAL A 175 -4.83 -4.62 2.72
CA VAL A 175 -4.53 -6.00 2.34
C VAL A 175 -4.90 -6.88 3.52
N LEU A 176 -6.02 -7.58 3.40
CA LEU A 176 -6.44 -8.56 4.40
C LEU A 176 -5.45 -9.73 4.39
N LEU A 177 -4.61 -9.81 5.41
CA LEU A 177 -3.64 -10.88 5.53
C LEU A 177 -4.26 -12.05 6.31
N GLU A 178 -4.57 -13.13 5.60
CA GLU A 178 -4.70 -14.47 6.20
C GLU A 178 -3.30 -15.08 6.52
N PHE A 179 -2.21 -14.30 6.45
CA PHE A 179 -0.83 -14.80 6.37
C PHE A 179 0.16 -14.07 7.28
N ASP A 180 1.23 -14.78 7.65
CA ASP A 180 2.34 -14.31 8.48
C ASP A 180 3.20 -13.24 7.77
N PRO A 181 3.36 -12.02 8.33
CA PRO A 181 4.10 -10.89 7.76
C PRO A 181 5.59 -11.19 7.46
N SER A 182 5.87 -11.82 6.31
CA SER A 182 7.23 -12.03 5.78
C SER A 182 7.76 -10.84 4.96
N ALA A 183 9.07 -10.81 4.68
CA ALA A 183 9.71 -9.81 3.81
C ALA A 183 9.08 -9.70 2.41
N ARG A 184 8.29 -10.69 1.97
CA ARG A 184 7.60 -10.67 0.68
C ARG A 184 6.41 -9.71 0.62
N PHE A 185 5.94 -9.16 1.74
CA PHE A 185 4.88 -8.12 1.72
C PHE A 185 5.33 -6.80 1.12
N HIS A 186 6.63 -6.51 1.17
CA HIS A 186 7.19 -5.37 0.45
C HIS A 186 6.90 -5.47 -1.06
N GLU A 187 6.87 -6.68 -1.65
CA GLU A 187 6.51 -6.85 -3.07
C GLU A 187 5.05 -6.49 -3.36
N ILE A 188 4.14 -6.82 -2.45
CA ILE A 188 2.73 -6.44 -2.58
C ILE A 188 2.61 -4.92 -2.56
N GLN A 189 3.20 -4.26 -1.55
CA GLN A 189 3.16 -2.81 -1.42
C GLN A 189 3.74 -2.11 -2.66
N MET A 190 4.87 -2.59 -3.17
CA MET A 190 5.50 -2.00 -4.33
C MET A 190 4.68 -2.14 -5.60
N ASN A 191 4.19 -3.35 -5.90
CA ASN A 191 3.41 -3.58 -7.11
C ASN A 191 2.05 -2.87 -7.03
N GLU A 192 1.41 -2.91 -5.86
CA GLU A 192 0.19 -2.16 -5.59
C GLU A 192 0.39 -0.67 -5.85
N CYS A 193 1.43 -0.07 -5.24
CA CYS A 193 1.69 1.33 -5.43
C CYS A 193 2.11 1.69 -6.87
N TYR A 194 2.94 0.85 -7.51
CA TYR A 194 3.36 1.06 -8.89
C TYR A 194 2.15 1.15 -9.83
N TYR A 195 1.23 0.18 -9.77
CA TYR A 195 0.04 0.22 -10.60
C TYR A 195 -0.91 1.36 -10.18
N ARG A 196 -1.12 1.57 -8.87
CA ARG A 196 -1.93 2.69 -8.37
C ARG A 196 -1.45 4.06 -8.86
N SER A 197 -0.13 4.26 -8.97
CA SER A 197 0.48 5.53 -9.35
C SER A 197 0.65 5.72 -10.85
N ARG A 198 0.68 4.65 -11.65
CA ARG A 198 0.81 4.73 -13.11
C ARG A 198 -0.35 5.53 -13.73
N HIS A 199 -0.03 6.44 -14.66
CA HIS A 199 -0.94 7.46 -15.23
C HIS A 199 -1.53 8.46 -14.23
N HIS A 200 -1.34 8.28 -12.92
CA HIS A 200 -1.83 9.17 -11.88
C HIS A 200 -0.74 10.15 -11.41
N SER A 201 0.51 9.71 -11.38
CA SER A 201 1.68 10.50 -11.01
C SER A 201 2.77 10.44 -12.07
N LYS A 202 3.40 11.58 -12.39
CA LYS A 202 4.50 11.67 -13.36
C LYS A 202 5.80 11.12 -12.77
N TRP A 203 6.14 11.58 -11.57
CA TRP A 203 7.22 11.03 -10.76
C TRP A 203 6.64 10.44 -9.49
N VAL A 204 7.22 9.34 -9.05
CA VAL A 204 6.83 8.65 -7.83
C VAL A 204 8.06 8.42 -6.97
N LEU A 205 8.07 8.98 -5.76
CA LEU A 205 9.11 8.70 -4.77
C LEU A 205 8.75 7.40 -4.04
N ASN A 206 9.60 6.37 -4.15
CA ASN A 206 9.48 5.15 -3.36
C ASN A 206 10.28 5.29 -2.07
N ILE A 207 9.62 5.28 -0.92
CA ILE A 207 10.24 5.58 0.37
C ILE A 207 9.44 4.99 1.54
N ASP A 208 10.10 4.57 2.62
CA ASP A 208 9.40 4.06 3.80
C ASP A 208 8.81 5.19 4.67
N GLN A 209 7.92 4.84 5.60
CA GLN A 209 7.27 5.80 6.48
C GLN A 209 8.24 6.41 7.51
N ASP A 210 9.26 5.65 7.90
CA ASP A 210 10.38 6.05 8.75
C ASP A 210 11.52 6.70 7.96
N GLU A 211 11.26 7.12 6.71
CA GLU A 211 12.25 7.74 5.85
C GLU A 211 11.84 9.16 5.40
N ARG A 212 12.83 10.05 5.24
CA ARG A 212 12.63 11.43 4.76
C ARG A 212 13.61 11.75 3.65
N PHE A 213 13.09 12.14 2.49
CA PHE A 213 13.91 12.66 1.41
C PHE A 213 14.39 14.08 1.75
N VAL A 214 15.70 14.29 1.79
CA VAL A 214 16.32 15.60 2.05
C VAL A 214 16.94 16.12 0.77
N PHE A 215 16.60 17.37 0.43
CA PHE A 215 17.08 18.05 -0.76
C PHE A 215 17.74 19.37 -0.37
N ASN A 216 19.07 19.42 -0.45
CA ASN A 216 19.91 20.50 0.06
C ASN A 216 20.24 21.57 -0.99
N ASN A 217 19.54 21.59 -2.13
CA ASN A 217 19.76 22.61 -3.14
C ASN A 217 18.88 23.84 -2.88
N LYS A 218 19.52 24.94 -2.45
CA LYS A 218 18.81 26.20 -2.14
C LYS A 218 18.33 26.96 -3.39
N ASN A 219 18.85 26.64 -4.58
CA ASN A 219 18.59 27.40 -5.81
C ASN A 219 17.44 26.84 -6.65
N ILE A 220 17.00 25.61 -6.37
CA ILE A 220 15.98 24.91 -7.16
C ILE A 220 15.11 24.08 -6.22
N SER A 221 13.80 24.02 -6.47
CA SER A 221 12.92 23.08 -5.75
C SER A 221 13.04 21.68 -6.35
N VAL A 222 12.59 20.66 -5.61
CA VAL A 222 12.55 19.27 -6.10
C VAL A 222 11.77 19.17 -7.42
N LEU A 223 10.55 19.73 -7.48
CA LEU A 223 9.75 19.73 -8.72
C LEU A 223 10.48 20.43 -9.87
N LYS A 224 11.11 21.59 -9.63
CA LYS A 224 11.84 22.30 -10.68
C LYS A 224 13.03 21.47 -11.16
N PHE A 225 13.74 20.77 -10.26
CA PHE A 225 14.80 19.83 -10.63
C PHE A 225 14.25 18.68 -11.48
N LEU A 226 13.16 18.02 -11.06
CA LEU A 226 12.54 16.93 -11.81
C LEU A 226 12.12 17.35 -13.23
N ARG A 227 11.71 18.61 -13.41
CA ARG A 227 11.39 19.19 -14.73
C ARG A 227 12.62 19.46 -15.61
N THR A 228 13.81 19.63 -15.03
CA THR A 228 15.06 19.77 -15.80
C THR A 228 15.58 18.46 -16.37
N LEU A 229 15.11 17.31 -15.86
CA LEU A 229 15.47 16.01 -16.40
C LEU A 229 14.82 15.82 -17.77
N GLY A 230 15.66 15.49 -18.76
CA GLY A 230 15.19 15.21 -20.12
C GLY A 230 14.29 13.97 -20.19
N PRO A 231 13.55 13.79 -21.30
CA PRO A 231 12.60 12.70 -21.48
C PRO A 231 13.24 11.31 -21.43
N SER A 232 14.56 11.18 -21.60
CA SER A 232 15.26 9.90 -21.45
C SER A 232 15.37 9.42 -20.01
N PHE A 233 15.22 10.29 -18.99
CA PHE A 233 15.33 9.86 -17.59
C PHE A 233 14.00 9.28 -17.09
N GLY A 234 14.05 8.11 -16.46
CA GLY A 234 12.88 7.47 -15.85
C GLY A 234 13.13 6.92 -14.45
N GLU A 235 14.35 7.04 -13.92
CA GLU A 235 14.68 6.63 -12.56
C GLU A 235 15.70 7.59 -11.95
N ILE A 236 15.57 7.83 -10.65
CA ILE A 236 16.50 8.62 -9.85
C ILE A 236 16.84 7.83 -8.60
N THR A 237 18.13 7.65 -8.36
CA THR A 237 18.64 6.92 -7.21
C THR A 237 19.26 7.89 -6.20
N VAL A 238 18.89 7.71 -4.93
CA VAL A 238 19.24 8.57 -3.80
C VAL A 238 20.00 7.74 -2.76
N PRO A 239 21.16 8.21 -2.28
CA PRO A 239 21.88 7.54 -1.21
C PRO A 239 21.14 7.67 0.13
N VAL A 240 21.28 6.69 1.01
CA VAL A 240 20.62 6.67 2.31
C VAL A 240 21.63 6.88 3.43
N SER A 241 21.22 7.60 4.47
CA SER A 241 21.93 7.67 5.75
C SER A 241 20.97 7.27 6.86
N ARG A 242 21.45 6.45 7.81
CA ARG A 242 20.63 6.04 8.95
C ARG A 242 20.70 7.10 10.02
N THR A 243 19.55 7.57 10.49
CA THR A 243 19.41 8.47 11.62
C THR A 243 19.04 7.67 12.87
N VAL A 244 19.76 7.90 13.96
CA VAL A 244 19.60 7.15 15.20
C VAL A 244 18.31 7.58 15.92
N LYS A 245 17.34 6.67 16.06
CA LYS A 245 16.15 6.80 16.91
C LYS A 245 16.40 6.09 18.23
N TYR A 246 16.20 6.79 19.35
CA TYR A 246 16.52 6.27 20.69
C TYR A 246 15.29 5.77 21.47
N GLN A 247 14.09 6.10 21.02
CA GLN A 247 12.84 5.79 21.72
C GLN A 247 11.76 5.42 20.73
N SER A 248 10.80 4.61 21.15
CA SER A 248 9.59 4.27 20.39
C SER A 248 8.67 5.49 20.21
N ASN A 249 7.76 5.37 19.25
CA ASN A 249 6.72 6.36 18.99
C ASN A 249 5.74 6.48 20.16
N PRO A 250 5.18 7.68 20.42
CA PRO A 250 4.17 7.83 21.45
C PRO A 250 2.85 7.17 21.05
N GLN A 251 2.19 6.60 22.06
CA GLN A 251 0.96 5.84 21.90
C GLN A 251 -0.22 6.70 21.45
N THR A 252 -0.33 7.90 22.02
CA THR A 252 -1.43 8.83 21.74
C THR A 252 -0.95 10.27 21.83
N TYR A 253 -1.74 11.17 21.24
CA TYR A 253 -1.62 12.61 21.42
C TYR A 253 -1.95 13.00 22.86
N VAL A 254 -1.06 13.77 23.51
CA VAL A 254 -1.31 14.37 24.83
C VAL A 254 -1.54 15.88 24.71
N ASN A 255 -0.58 16.60 24.13
CA ASN A 255 -0.65 18.05 23.97
C ASN A 255 0.31 18.55 22.87
N PRO A 256 0.19 19.81 22.39
CA PRO A 256 1.03 20.32 21.31
C PRO A 256 2.53 20.29 21.63
N GLU A 257 2.91 20.54 22.88
CA GLU A 257 4.32 20.62 23.26
C GLU A 257 5.01 19.26 23.22
N GLN A 258 4.34 18.22 23.73
CA GLN A 258 4.77 16.83 23.60
C GLN A 258 4.98 16.50 22.12
N MET A 259 3.99 16.80 21.28
CA MET A 259 4.10 16.50 19.85
C MET A 259 5.30 17.14 19.18
N LEU A 260 5.54 18.42 19.42
CA LEU A 260 6.68 19.12 18.82
C LEU A 260 8.03 18.57 19.26
N ARG A 261 8.13 17.99 20.47
CA ARG A 261 9.34 17.31 20.96
C ARG A 261 9.52 15.92 20.35
N GLU A 262 8.43 15.28 19.95
CA GLU A 262 8.41 13.90 19.45
C GLU A 262 8.59 13.78 17.93
N LEU A 263 8.51 14.89 17.18
CA LEU A 263 8.75 14.89 15.73
C LEU A 263 10.14 14.33 15.40
N HIS A 264 10.18 13.16 14.74
CA HIS A 264 11.40 12.44 14.39
C HIS A 264 12.37 13.34 13.63
N PHE A 265 11.87 14.09 12.65
CA PHE A 265 12.68 14.97 11.82
C PHE A 265 13.47 15.99 12.63
N LEU A 266 12.87 16.49 13.72
CA LEU A 266 13.45 17.50 14.59
C LEU A 266 14.27 16.92 15.74
N ARG A 267 13.80 15.80 16.28
CA ARG A 267 14.31 15.15 17.49
C ARG A 267 15.62 14.43 17.22
N TYR A 268 15.64 13.62 16.16
CA TYR A 268 16.77 12.74 15.87
C TYR A 268 17.62 13.35 14.75
N ARG A 269 18.91 13.62 15.05
CA ARG A 269 19.83 14.30 14.14
C ARG A 269 21.20 13.65 14.00
N ASN A 270 21.51 12.69 14.86
CA ASN A 270 22.73 11.89 14.77
C ASN A 270 22.54 10.85 13.68
N ARG A 271 23.52 10.74 12.79
CA ARG A 271 23.40 9.89 11.59
C ARG A 271 24.68 9.14 11.29
N THR A 272 24.57 8.09 10.48
CA THR A 272 25.72 7.36 9.95
C THR A 272 26.28 7.99 8.67
N ASN A 273 27.37 7.41 8.17
CA ASN A 273 27.81 7.58 6.79
C ASN A 273 26.69 7.24 5.80
N PHE A 274 26.79 7.83 4.60
CA PHE A 274 25.92 7.52 3.48
C PHE A 274 26.21 6.13 2.93
N SER A 275 25.17 5.44 2.47
CA SER A 275 25.22 4.11 1.88
C SER A 275 24.37 4.04 0.62
N TRP A 276 24.81 3.22 -0.33
CA TRP A 276 24.08 2.88 -1.55
C TRP A 276 23.39 1.51 -1.47
N ASN A 277 23.60 0.74 -0.39
CA ASN A 277 23.12 -0.64 -0.29
C ASN A 277 21.60 -0.76 -0.11
N THR A 278 20.96 0.30 0.38
CA THR A 278 19.50 0.39 0.57
C THR A 278 18.95 1.62 -0.11
N GLN A 279 19.51 1.96 -1.28
CA GLN A 279 19.10 3.13 -2.06
C GLN A 279 17.60 3.10 -2.35
N LYS A 280 17.01 4.29 -2.41
CA LYS A 280 15.66 4.46 -2.95
C LYS A 280 15.62 5.69 -3.83
N GLY A 281 14.44 6.08 -4.29
CA GLY A 281 14.32 7.34 -5.01
C GLY A 281 13.09 7.38 -5.89
N PHE A 282 13.23 8.05 -7.02
CA PHE A 282 12.11 8.39 -7.87
C PHE A 282 12.06 7.48 -9.07
N PHE A 283 10.86 7.18 -9.55
CA PHE A 283 10.66 6.54 -10.83
C PHE A 283 9.52 7.21 -11.59
N ASP A 284 9.62 7.18 -12.92
CA ASP A 284 8.51 7.48 -13.82
C ASP A 284 7.76 6.17 -14.06
N PRO A 285 6.51 6.03 -13.57
CA PRO A 285 5.77 4.78 -13.68
C PRO A 285 5.38 4.45 -15.12
N LEU A 286 5.57 5.34 -16.10
CA LEU A 286 5.36 5.05 -17.52
C LEU A 286 6.58 4.41 -18.18
N LYS A 287 7.79 4.65 -17.67
CA LYS A 287 9.07 4.15 -18.23
C LYS A 287 9.64 2.95 -17.50
N VAL A 288 9.20 2.73 -16.27
CA VAL A 288 9.48 1.53 -15.50
C VAL A 288 8.38 0.51 -15.75
N HIS A 289 8.74 -0.77 -15.85
CA HIS A 289 7.79 -1.88 -16.05
C HIS A 289 7.72 -2.84 -14.87
N ALA A 290 8.78 -2.91 -14.07
CA ALA A 290 8.83 -3.70 -12.85
C ALA A 290 9.85 -3.16 -11.84
N LEU A 291 9.46 -3.13 -10.58
CA LEU A 291 10.27 -2.67 -9.45
C LEU A 291 10.62 -3.85 -8.54
N PHE A 292 11.81 -3.81 -7.96
CA PHE A 292 12.26 -4.63 -6.83
C PHE A 292 12.62 -3.70 -5.68
N PHE A 293 12.57 -4.14 -4.42
CA PHE A 293 12.67 -3.36 -3.17
C PHE A 293 13.28 -1.94 -3.24
N HIS A 294 14.44 -1.82 -3.88
CA HIS A 294 15.24 -0.60 -3.93
C HIS A 294 15.42 0.03 -5.33
N PHE A 295 15.03 -0.64 -6.43
CA PHE A 295 15.32 -0.18 -7.79
C PHE A 295 14.40 -0.79 -8.86
N ALA A 296 14.34 -0.16 -10.04
CA ALA A 296 13.67 -0.75 -11.20
C ALA A 296 14.55 -1.80 -11.86
N PHE A 297 14.07 -3.05 -11.94
CA PHE A 297 14.79 -4.13 -12.62
C PHE A 297 14.35 -4.30 -14.08
N LEU A 298 13.20 -3.75 -14.48
CA LEU A 298 12.77 -3.68 -15.88
C LEU A 298 12.28 -2.28 -16.24
N ARG A 299 12.81 -1.75 -17.35
CA ARG A 299 12.61 -0.37 -17.82
C ARG A 299 12.58 -0.34 -19.36
N ASP A 300 12.12 0.78 -19.92
CA ASP A 300 12.30 1.05 -21.35
C ASP A 300 13.79 1.03 -21.72
N PRO A 301 14.17 0.55 -22.93
CA PRO A 301 15.57 0.50 -23.36
C PRO A 301 16.28 1.87 -23.34
N GLU A 302 15.55 2.96 -23.59
CA GLU A 302 16.08 4.33 -23.60
C GLU A 302 16.10 5.00 -22.21
N CYS A 303 15.58 4.32 -21.18
CA CYS A 303 15.44 4.85 -19.83
C CYS A 303 16.80 4.97 -19.14
N ARG A 304 17.18 6.20 -18.81
CA ARG A 304 18.39 6.57 -18.08
C ARG A 304 18.10 6.73 -16.59
N VAL A 305 19.09 6.37 -15.78
CA VAL A 305 19.08 6.54 -14.33
C VAL A 305 19.92 7.75 -13.95
N TYR A 306 19.39 8.62 -13.10
CA TYR A 306 20.14 9.72 -12.48
C TYR A 306 20.57 9.34 -11.06
N PHE A 307 21.84 9.56 -10.71
CA PHE A 307 22.34 9.33 -9.35
C PHE A 307 22.60 10.66 -8.66
N PHE A 308 21.95 10.90 -7.53
CA PHE A 308 22.21 12.12 -6.77
C PHE A 308 23.59 12.09 -6.11
N SER A 309 24.28 13.24 -6.14
CA SER A 309 25.37 13.48 -5.20
C SER A 309 24.80 13.54 -3.78
N ARG A 310 25.47 12.86 -2.84
CA ARG A 310 25.12 12.85 -1.40
C ARG A 310 25.08 14.25 -0.76
N HIS A 311 25.73 15.23 -1.38
CA HIS A 311 25.73 16.63 -0.93
C HIS A 311 24.50 17.40 -1.42
N ILE A 312 23.81 16.91 -2.47
CA ILE A 312 22.62 17.53 -3.04
C ILE A 312 21.37 16.89 -2.45
N ALA A 313 21.31 15.56 -2.39
CA ALA A 313 20.14 14.86 -1.89
C ALA A 313 20.50 13.54 -1.22
N HIS A 314 19.72 13.17 -0.22
CA HIS A 314 19.83 11.88 0.46
C HIS A 314 18.52 11.51 1.16
N ILE A 315 18.39 10.26 1.58
CA ILE A 315 17.29 9.81 2.44
C ILE A 315 17.81 9.67 3.88
N ARG A 316 17.07 10.23 4.83
CA ARG A 316 17.24 9.97 6.26
C ARG A 316 16.33 8.81 6.65
N HIS A 317 16.91 7.68 7.06
CA HIS A 317 16.18 6.50 7.51
C HIS A 317 16.26 6.41 9.03
N TYR A 318 15.15 6.59 9.74
CA TYR A 318 15.11 6.53 11.20
C TYR A 318 15.12 5.08 11.68
N ARG A 319 16.20 4.66 12.33
CA ARG A 319 16.36 3.29 12.84
C ARG A 319 16.44 3.32 14.35
N ILE A 320 15.62 2.52 15.03
CA ILE A 320 15.78 2.31 16.47
C ILE A 320 17.17 1.74 16.72
N ALA A 321 17.94 2.39 17.58
CA ALA A 321 19.24 1.92 18.00
C ALA A 321 19.11 0.63 18.82
N ASP A 322 19.56 -0.49 18.25
CA ASP A 322 19.92 -1.66 19.03
C ASP A 322 21.43 -1.66 19.35
N GLU A 323 21.83 -2.32 20.44
CA GLU A 323 23.23 -2.32 20.89
C GLU A 323 24.20 -2.88 19.85
N LYS A 324 23.76 -3.84 19.04
CA LYS A 324 24.58 -4.51 18.02
C LYS A 324 24.84 -3.58 16.85
N TRP A 325 23.83 -2.85 16.42
CA TRP A 325 23.91 -1.87 15.34
C TRP A 325 24.76 -0.67 15.74
N LEU A 326 24.59 -0.15 16.97
CA LEU A 326 25.40 0.96 17.48
C LEU A 326 26.90 0.60 17.56
N LYS A 327 27.23 -0.61 18.03
CA LYS A 327 28.63 -1.08 18.10
C LYS A 327 29.32 -1.16 16.73
N ASN A 328 28.55 -1.43 15.68
CA ASN A 328 29.06 -1.58 14.31
C ASN A 328 28.92 -0.32 13.44
N SER A 329 28.36 0.77 13.99
CA SER A 329 28.06 1.98 13.21
C SER A 329 28.90 3.17 13.68
N THR A 330 29.60 3.82 12.75
CA THR A 330 30.20 5.13 13.01
C THR A 330 29.11 6.19 12.98
N ILE A 331 28.78 6.74 14.15
CA ILE A 331 27.87 7.86 14.28
C ILE A 331 28.65 9.15 14.00
N LEU A 332 28.19 9.91 13.02
CA LEU A 332 28.77 11.18 12.60
C LEU A 332 28.02 12.36 13.22
N GLU A 333 28.59 13.55 13.02
CA GLU A 333 28.07 14.82 13.50
C GLU A 333 26.61 15.09 13.08
N ARG A 334 26.00 15.97 13.86
CA ARG A 334 24.60 16.36 13.84
C ARG A 334 24.26 17.07 12.53
N GLU A 335 23.24 16.57 11.84
CA GLU A 335 22.72 17.27 10.66
C GLU A 335 22.01 18.57 11.05
N GLU A 336 22.40 19.67 10.42
CA GLU A 336 21.74 20.97 10.59
C GLU A 336 20.41 21.01 9.84
N LEU A 337 19.40 21.58 10.47
CA LEU A 337 18.08 21.76 9.88
C LEU A 337 17.84 23.24 9.61
N ASP A 338 17.28 23.54 8.45
CA ASP A 338 16.88 24.89 8.09
C ASP A 338 15.75 25.40 9.01
N GLY A 339 15.95 26.58 9.60
CA GLY A 339 15.04 27.12 10.61
C GLY A 339 13.64 27.44 10.08
N GLU A 340 13.56 27.92 8.83
CA GLU A 340 12.29 28.23 8.17
C GLU A 340 11.52 26.95 7.85
N TYR A 341 12.22 25.95 7.31
CA TYR A 341 11.67 24.61 7.07
C TYR A 341 11.12 23.99 8.36
N VAL A 342 11.88 24.08 9.46
CA VAL A 342 11.44 23.57 10.77
C VAL A 342 10.19 24.28 11.26
N ALA A 343 10.13 25.61 11.13
CA ALA A 343 8.96 26.37 11.57
C ALA A 343 7.70 25.99 10.79
N GLU A 344 7.82 25.85 9.46
CA GLU A 344 6.71 25.46 8.59
C GLU A 344 6.24 24.02 8.84
N MET A 345 7.18 23.09 9.02
CA MET A 345 6.88 21.70 9.37
C MET A 345 6.07 21.62 10.67
N ARG A 346 6.51 22.33 11.72
CA ARG A 346 5.79 22.38 13.00
C ARG A 346 4.36 22.89 12.83
N ARG A 347 4.19 23.97 12.05
CA ARG A 347 2.88 24.58 11.79
C ARG A 347 1.93 23.61 11.10
N ARG A 348 2.39 22.91 10.06
CA ARG A 348 1.61 21.93 9.30
C ARG A 348 1.19 20.73 10.13
N VAL A 349 2.14 20.12 10.83
CA VAL A 349 1.87 18.94 11.66
C VAL A 349 0.86 19.28 12.77
N LEU A 350 1.02 20.42 13.45
CA LEU A 350 0.07 20.86 14.47
C LEU A 350 -1.35 21.10 13.91
N ALA A 351 -1.47 21.60 12.68
CA ALA A 351 -2.77 21.80 12.04
C ALA A 351 -3.48 20.45 11.81
N VAL A 352 -2.78 19.45 11.31
CA VAL A 352 -3.32 18.09 11.11
C VAL A 352 -3.75 17.48 12.44
N ILE A 353 -2.88 17.54 13.45
CA ILE A 353 -3.17 16.99 14.79
C ILE A 353 -4.43 17.64 15.37
N ARG A 354 -4.60 18.95 15.22
CA ARG A 354 -5.80 19.63 15.69
C ARG A 354 -7.05 19.07 15.04
N ASN A 355 -7.03 18.91 13.73
CA ASN A 355 -8.20 18.43 12.98
C ASN A 355 -8.52 16.96 13.27
N VAL A 356 -7.52 16.11 13.47
CA VAL A 356 -7.72 14.66 13.63
C VAL A 356 -7.94 14.26 15.09
N TYR A 357 -7.21 14.85 16.04
CA TYR A 357 -7.11 14.35 17.41
C TYR A 357 -7.58 15.32 18.50
N THR A 358 -7.74 16.62 18.22
CA THR A 358 -8.21 17.58 19.25
C THR A 358 -9.65 18.00 19.08
N HIS A 359 -10.17 18.04 17.86
CA HIS A 359 -11.59 18.27 17.65
C HIS A 359 -12.34 17.01 18.10
N ARG A 360 -13.18 17.14 19.12
CA ARG A 360 -14.20 16.13 19.41
C ARG A 360 -15.07 16.02 18.16
N VAL A 361 -14.84 15.02 17.32
CA VAL A 361 -15.88 14.51 16.44
C VAL A 361 -17.02 14.16 17.39
N THR A 362 -18.05 14.99 17.41
CA THR A 362 -19.30 14.67 18.07
C THR A 362 -19.86 13.52 17.25
N GLN A 363 -19.58 12.30 17.71
CA GLN A 363 -19.91 10.99 17.10
C GLN A 363 -21.38 10.78 16.72
N LYS A 364 -22.26 11.79 16.82
CA LYS A 364 -23.69 11.65 16.55
C LYS A 364 -24.04 11.74 15.06
N GLN A 365 -23.29 12.49 14.24
CA GLN A 365 -23.63 12.69 12.82
C GLN A 365 -23.00 11.63 11.89
N ASP A 366 -21.82 11.10 12.22
CA ASP A 366 -21.22 10.02 11.42
C ASP A 366 -21.85 8.65 11.69
N ILE A 367 -22.37 8.40 12.90
CA ILE A 367 -23.15 7.18 13.19
C ILE A 367 -24.42 7.12 12.33
N ASP A 368 -25.06 8.24 12.02
CA ASP A 368 -26.25 8.24 11.17
C ASP A 368 -25.90 8.05 9.68
N LYS A 369 -24.71 8.48 9.23
CA LYS A 369 -24.18 8.15 7.90
C LYS A 369 -23.79 6.67 7.80
N ASP A 370 -23.11 6.12 8.81
CA ASP A 370 -22.78 4.70 8.86
C ASP A 370 -24.03 3.81 9.00
N ARG A 371 -25.08 4.27 9.69
CA ARG A 371 -26.40 3.58 9.70
C ARG A 371 -27.04 3.52 8.32
N SER A 372 -26.86 4.55 7.49
CA SER A 372 -27.36 4.54 6.12
C SER A 372 -26.52 3.63 5.21
N ALA A 373 -25.21 3.55 5.43
CA ALA A 373 -24.30 2.67 4.69
C ALA A 373 -24.48 1.18 5.06
N LEU A 374 -24.68 0.87 6.35
CA LEU A 374 -24.93 -0.49 6.85
C LEU A 374 -26.25 -1.10 6.38
N LYS A 375 -27.22 -0.31 5.95
CA LYS A 375 -28.46 -0.83 5.32
C LYS A 375 -28.21 -1.49 3.96
N THR A 376 -27.01 -1.38 3.39
CA THR A 376 -26.74 -1.80 2.00
C THR A 376 -25.85 -3.03 1.88
N TYR A 377 -25.50 -3.70 2.99
CA TYR A 377 -24.76 -4.97 2.95
C TYR A 377 -25.41 -6.01 3.86
N ILE A 378 -26.54 -6.55 3.40
CA ILE A 378 -27.13 -7.77 3.95
C ILE A 378 -27.22 -8.78 2.79
N HIS A 379 -26.64 -9.95 3.03
CA HIS A 379 -26.63 -11.10 2.11
C HIS A 379 -28.08 -11.46 1.71
N PRO A 380 -28.39 -11.73 0.43
CA PRO A 380 -29.78 -11.88 -0.06
C PRO A 380 -30.56 -13.10 0.47
N ASN A 381 -30.02 -13.89 1.41
CA ASN A 381 -30.65 -15.12 1.89
C ASN A 381 -31.29 -15.02 3.29
N PHE A 382 -31.31 -13.85 3.93
CA PHE A 382 -32.00 -13.66 5.22
C PHE A 382 -32.95 -12.46 5.16
N VAL A 383 -34.25 -12.72 5.02
CA VAL A 383 -35.30 -11.72 5.15
C VAL A 383 -35.80 -11.76 6.60
N PHE A 384 -35.38 -10.82 7.42
CA PHE A 384 -35.95 -10.61 8.76
C PHE A 384 -37.12 -9.64 8.64
N GLN A 385 -38.33 -10.10 8.96
CA GLN A 385 -39.55 -9.41 8.57
C GLN A 385 -39.88 -8.19 9.46
N ASP A 386 -39.45 -8.15 10.74
CA ASP A 386 -39.57 -6.96 11.59
C ASP A 386 -38.52 -6.95 12.72
N CYS A 387 -37.60 -5.98 12.68
CA CYS A 387 -36.63 -5.74 13.76
C CYS A 387 -36.94 -4.40 14.44
N ILE A 388 -37.25 -4.43 15.75
CA ILE A 388 -37.31 -3.22 16.56
C ILE A 388 -35.97 -3.06 17.28
N VAL A 389 -35.22 -2.02 16.90
CA VAL A 389 -33.92 -1.70 17.49
C VAL A 389 -34.08 -0.46 18.38
N ASN A 390 -33.99 -0.65 19.69
CA ASN A 390 -33.95 0.46 20.65
C ASN A 390 -32.52 0.68 21.11
N ILE A 391 -32.02 1.90 20.88
CA ILE A 391 -30.65 2.31 21.16
C ILE A 391 -30.67 3.32 22.30
N THR A 392 -29.92 3.03 23.36
CA THR A 392 -29.60 4.01 24.40
C THR A 392 -28.10 4.27 24.44
N ARG A 393 -27.64 5.22 25.26
CA ARG A 393 -26.25 5.70 25.24
C ARG A 393 -25.19 4.61 25.49
N ASP A 394 -25.55 3.57 26.25
CA ASP A 394 -24.58 2.58 26.76
C ASP A 394 -24.92 1.13 26.35
N GLU A 395 -26.11 0.87 25.80
CA GLU A 395 -26.58 -0.47 25.41
C GLU A 395 -27.47 -0.41 24.16
N PHE A 396 -27.39 -1.45 23.33
CA PHE A 396 -28.37 -1.71 22.27
C PHE A 396 -29.08 -3.04 22.53
N MET A 397 -30.40 -3.01 22.40
CA MET A 397 -31.25 -4.19 22.50
C MET A 397 -31.77 -4.53 21.12
N ILE A 398 -31.42 -5.73 20.64
CA ILE A 398 -32.00 -6.29 19.41
C ILE A 398 -33.03 -7.33 19.87
N GLN A 399 -34.30 -7.06 19.56
CA GLN A 399 -35.37 -8.02 19.75
C GLN A 399 -35.74 -8.58 18.37
N LEU A 400 -35.41 -9.84 18.15
CA LEU A 400 -35.79 -10.57 16.95
C LEU A 400 -37.17 -11.19 17.20
N ILE A 401 -38.18 -10.74 16.45
CA ILE A 401 -39.53 -11.33 16.52
C ILE A 401 -39.67 -12.21 15.28
N ALA A 402 -39.43 -13.52 15.46
CA ALA A 402 -39.65 -14.49 14.38
C ALA A 402 -41.08 -15.07 14.40
N ASN A 403 -41.76 -15.06 15.57
CA ASN A 403 -43.17 -15.42 15.75
C ASN A 403 -43.66 -14.93 17.15
N PRO A 404 -44.94 -14.62 17.42
CA PRO A 404 -45.39 -14.04 18.69
C PRO A 404 -45.16 -14.91 19.94
N ALA A 405 -44.91 -16.21 19.77
CA ALA A 405 -44.67 -17.15 20.87
C ALA A 405 -43.19 -17.29 21.25
N ASP A 406 -42.24 -16.86 20.41
CA ASP A 406 -40.81 -16.94 20.68
C ASP A 406 -40.12 -15.61 20.37
N SER A 407 -39.90 -14.81 21.43
CA SER A 407 -39.08 -13.61 21.35
C SER A 407 -37.72 -13.87 21.98
N MET A 408 -36.66 -13.79 21.19
CA MET A 408 -35.29 -13.82 21.69
C MET A 408 -34.82 -12.37 21.88
N LYS A 409 -34.50 -12.01 23.13
CA LYS A 409 -33.97 -10.68 23.49
C LYS A 409 -32.48 -10.79 23.72
N MET A 410 -31.68 -10.13 22.90
CA MET A 410 -30.24 -10.06 23.08
C MET A 410 -29.85 -8.65 23.52
N ARG A 411 -29.18 -8.57 24.68
CA ARG A 411 -28.65 -7.33 25.26
C ARG A 411 -27.14 -7.31 25.01
N LEU A 412 -26.67 -6.33 24.25
CA LEU A 412 -25.27 -6.20 23.89
C LEU A 412 -24.71 -4.88 24.41
N LYS A 413 -23.54 -4.94 25.06
CA LYS A 413 -22.82 -3.75 25.54
C LYS A 413 -21.85 -3.27 24.46
N TYR A 414 -21.59 -1.98 24.44
CA TYR A 414 -20.78 -1.33 23.38
C TYR A 414 -19.35 -1.90 23.25
N THR A 415 -18.82 -2.53 24.29
CA THR A 415 -17.52 -3.20 24.30
C THR A 415 -17.46 -4.50 23.51
N ASP A 416 -18.62 -5.06 23.12
CA ASP A 416 -18.73 -6.39 22.51
C ASP A 416 -18.75 -6.33 20.97
N TYR A 417 -18.44 -5.18 20.37
CA TYR A 417 -18.31 -5.02 18.91
C TYR A 417 -16.98 -5.54 18.33
N GLN A 418 -16.17 -6.23 19.13
CA GLN A 418 -15.21 -7.18 18.60
C GLN A 418 -15.96 -8.43 18.17
N VAL A 419 -16.42 -8.43 16.91
CA VAL A 419 -16.85 -9.57 16.09
C VAL A 419 -17.28 -10.81 16.87
N ALA A 420 -18.57 -11.15 16.83
CA ALA A 420 -19.03 -12.48 17.21
C ALA A 420 -18.40 -13.54 16.28
N TYR A 421 -17.20 -13.99 16.65
CA TYR A 421 -16.62 -15.29 16.34
C TYR A 421 -15.78 -15.73 17.55
N ILE A 422 -16.18 -16.86 18.12
CA ILE A 422 -15.76 -17.40 19.41
C ILE A 422 -14.52 -18.32 19.22
N ARG A 423 -13.37 -18.04 19.87
CA ARG A 423 -12.65 -18.96 20.81
C ARG A 423 -11.28 -18.47 21.32
N HIS A 424 -11.25 -18.22 22.64
CA HIS A 424 -10.31 -18.61 23.72
C HIS A 424 -8.76 -18.73 23.55
N HIS A 425 -8.07 -17.84 24.28
CA HIS A 425 -6.81 -17.91 25.08
C HIS A 425 -5.59 -18.76 24.66
N SER A 426 -4.40 -18.12 24.53
CA SER A 426 -3.31 -18.03 25.55
C SER A 426 -1.96 -17.59 24.94
N PHE A 427 -1.15 -16.88 25.74
CA PHE A 427 0.19 -16.31 25.51
C PHE A 427 1.27 -17.27 24.94
N VAL A 428 2.15 -16.79 24.04
CA VAL A 428 3.61 -17.10 23.96
C VAL A 428 4.38 -15.94 23.30
N THR A 429 5.59 -15.73 23.80
CA THR A 429 6.68 -14.77 23.58
C THR A 429 7.27 -14.64 22.16
N GLU A 430 7.79 -13.45 21.89
CA GLU A 430 8.61 -13.03 20.73
C GLU A 430 9.83 -13.93 20.49
N PHE A 431 10.07 -14.26 19.22
CA PHE A 431 11.40 -14.62 18.72
C PHE A 431 11.79 -13.68 17.58
N ASP A 432 12.91 -13.03 17.81
CA ASP A 432 13.63 -12.12 16.94
C ASP A 432 14.27 -12.93 15.79
N VAL A 433 13.82 -12.70 14.55
CA VAL A 433 14.48 -13.29 13.36
C VAL A 433 15.45 -12.26 12.81
N ALA A 434 16.71 -12.46 13.21
CA ALA A 434 17.88 -11.77 12.70
C ALA A 434 17.87 -11.72 11.16
N GLN A 435 17.97 -10.50 10.62
CA GLN A 435 18.32 -10.25 9.23
C GLN A 435 19.71 -10.81 8.94
N ASN A 436 19.75 -12.03 8.41
CA ASN A 436 20.89 -12.64 7.73
C ASN A 436 20.34 -13.67 6.72
N GLU A 437 19.61 -13.21 5.72
CA GLU A 437 19.43 -14.00 4.51
C GLU A 437 20.32 -13.44 3.41
N VAL A 438 21.38 -14.20 3.14
CA VAL A 438 22.07 -14.22 1.85
C VAL A 438 20.98 -14.43 0.81
N VAL A 439 20.78 -13.44 -0.06
CA VAL A 439 19.96 -13.60 -1.26
C VAL A 439 20.53 -14.79 -2.02
N ASP A 440 19.77 -15.88 -2.09
CA ASP A 440 20.13 -17.06 -2.87
C ASP A 440 20.46 -16.61 -4.30
N SER A 441 21.69 -16.89 -4.75
CA SER A 441 22.19 -16.56 -6.07
C SER A 441 21.30 -17.15 -7.18
N SER A 442 20.51 -18.18 -6.88
CA SER A 442 19.51 -18.75 -7.78
C SER A 442 18.33 -17.81 -8.08
N THR A 443 17.90 -16.98 -7.12
CA THR A 443 16.77 -16.04 -7.30
C THR A 443 17.19 -14.86 -8.17
N TYR A 444 18.41 -14.37 -7.98
CA TYR A 444 18.97 -13.31 -8.83
C TYR A 444 19.28 -13.84 -10.24
N ALA A 445 19.79 -15.07 -10.37
CA ALA A 445 20.01 -15.71 -11.68
C ALA A 445 18.69 -15.96 -12.43
N ALA A 446 17.63 -16.40 -11.77
CA ALA A 446 16.31 -16.63 -12.39
C ALA A 446 15.68 -15.34 -12.93
N LEU A 447 15.75 -14.23 -12.18
CA LEU A 447 15.23 -12.93 -12.63
C LEU A 447 16.06 -12.34 -13.78
N ARG A 448 17.38 -12.59 -13.81
CA ARG A 448 18.27 -12.13 -14.88
C ARG A 448 18.13 -12.96 -16.16
N GLN A 449 17.98 -14.28 -16.05
CA GLN A 449 17.84 -15.19 -17.18
C GLN A 449 16.48 -15.04 -17.92
N ILE A 450 15.49 -14.44 -17.26
CA ILE A 450 14.18 -14.08 -17.82
C ILE A 450 14.27 -12.71 -18.54
N GLY A 451 15.10 -11.78 -18.07
CA GLY A 451 15.34 -10.48 -18.72
C GLY A 451 16.02 -10.57 -20.09
N ASP A 452 16.88 -11.58 -20.30
CA ASP A 452 17.66 -11.73 -21.53
C ASP A 452 16.96 -12.54 -22.65
N LYS A 453 15.69 -12.95 -22.46
CA LYS A 453 14.97 -13.85 -23.40
C LYS A 453 13.71 -13.30 -24.06
N PHE A 454 13.38 -12.01 -23.89
CA PHE A 454 12.20 -11.43 -24.55
C PHE A 454 12.58 -10.53 -25.74
N SER A 455 12.68 -11.15 -26.91
CA SER A 455 12.50 -10.46 -28.19
C SER A 455 11.01 -10.42 -28.50
N ILE A 456 10.35 -9.29 -28.25
CA ILE A 456 8.99 -9.06 -28.74
C ILE A 456 9.09 -8.73 -30.24
N ILE A 457 8.70 -9.69 -31.07
CA ILE A 457 8.53 -9.51 -32.51
C ILE A 457 7.24 -8.72 -32.73
N PHE A 458 7.34 -7.46 -33.14
CA PHE A 458 6.22 -6.74 -33.73
C PHE A 458 5.96 -7.30 -35.13
N GLY A 459 4.91 -8.11 -35.27
CA GLY A 459 4.46 -8.63 -36.55
C GLY A 459 3.91 -7.50 -37.43
N LYS A 460 4.58 -7.25 -38.56
CA LYS A 460 4.06 -6.43 -39.67
C LYS A 460 2.77 -7.06 -40.20
N THR A 461 1.71 -6.28 -40.26
CA THR A 461 0.57 -6.52 -41.15
C THR A 461 1.04 -6.37 -42.59
N ASN A 462 0.95 -7.43 -43.39
CA ASN A 462 0.95 -7.35 -44.84
C ASN A 462 0.15 -8.53 -45.43
N GLY A 463 -0.82 -8.20 -46.29
CA GLY A 463 -1.11 -8.98 -47.49
C GLY A 463 -2.25 -10.00 -47.43
N CYS A 464 -3.35 -9.67 -48.11
CA CYS A 464 -4.32 -10.62 -48.65
C CYS A 464 -3.67 -11.71 -49.52
N GLN A 465 -4.16 -12.95 -49.48
CA GLN A 465 -5.01 -13.57 -50.51
C GLN A 465 -5.17 -15.10 -50.34
N LYS A 466 -6.43 -15.54 -50.56
CA LYS A 466 -6.97 -16.81 -51.09
C LYS A 466 -6.10 -18.09 -51.13
N SER A 467 -6.59 -19.15 -50.51
CA SER A 467 -7.46 -20.16 -51.16
C SER A 467 -8.28 -20.90 -50.11
#